data_AF-A0A7C4V854-F1
#
_entry.id   AF-A0A7C4V854-F1
#
_cell.length_a   1.000
_cell.length_b   1.000
_cell.length_c   1.000
_cell.angle_alpha   90.00
_cell.angle_beta   90.00
_cell.angle_gamma   90.00
#
_symmetry.space_group_name_H-M   'P 1'
#
loop_
_entity.id
_entity.type
_entity.pdbx_description
1 polymer ?
#
loop_
_entity_poly.entity_id
_entity_poly.type
_entity_poly.pdbx_seq_one_letter_code
_entity_poly.pdbx_strand_id
1 'polypeptide(L)'
;MPEPGGVKNKIVTEYRNADGVVPVDPEYAVAGAVLIGMVKPSEVGLFPGDFVSPSVCKLWAYLMELEQGEMPTTLAEVNQQMKNEKPELLAKIGGQLFLIGCKEQAPVSRELIPFWVDKVREKRKRAEEGLSLQPEPVPLDKERALADTLKVLFAGKYRYAAHRGKWMKYASGCWRETIEEEVVTEASKELYNHFCRLLAEAGSDKLEADRIMGLIKDTFSRSTVVGAVKFLAGEPGFLTRAEEFDADPYLLNLRNGTLDLRTFELRPHNPDDLLTKQANVDYNPDANSEAWAEHLELFLPNPDIRRQVQRDLGMALVGAVLDEYLPIWYGCGANGKSTTAKVIMRILGDYAIKAAPGMLIQKKHDEHPTQIADLCGRRVVFSVEIDQGKKLAEALVK
;
A
#
# COMPACT_ATOMS: atom_id res chain seq x y z
N MET A 1 46.88 -66.17 0.68
CA MET A 1 46.48 -64.76 0.72
C MET A 1 44.96 -64.70 0.82
N PRO A 2 44.43 -64.06 1.86
CA PRO A 2 43.21 -63.26 1.75
C PRO A 2 43.52 -61.79 2.07
N GLU A 3 42.93 -60.87 1.31
CA GLU A 3 43.17 -59.43 1.36
C GLU A 3 42.72 -58.76 2.68
N PRO A 4 43.37 -57.66 3.10
CA PRO A 4 42.85 -56.75 4.12
C PRO A 4 42.04 -55.62 3.47
N GLY A 5 40.79 -55.39 3.89
CA GLY A 5 39.94 -54.40 3.20
C GLY A 5 38.75 -53.84 4.00
N GLY A 6 39.04 -52.93 4.93
CA GLY A 6 38.29 -51.69 5.18
C GLY A 6 36.80 -51.76 5.56
N VAL A 7 36.51 -51.59 6.86
CA VAL A 7 35.22 -51.08 7.33
C VAL A 7 35.08 -49.62 6.85
N LYS A 8 34.29 -49.38 5.80
CA LYS A 8 33.91 -48.01 5.42
C LYS A 8 33.00 -47.44 6.50
N ASN A 9 33.50 -46.50 7.30
CA ASN A 9 32.67 -45.69 8.21
C ASN A 9 31.61 -44.94 7.37
N LYS A 10 30.36 -45.40 7.47
CA LYS A 10 29.23 -44.80 6.76
C LYS A 10 28.87 -43.50 7.47
N ILE A 11 29.04 -42.35 6.80
CA ILE A 11 28.65 -41.05 7.34
C ILE A 11 27.14 -41.06 7.55
N VAL A 12 26.69 -40.94 8.80
CA VAL A 12 25.27 -40.89 9.13
C VAL A 12 24.85 -39.42 9.14
N THR A 13 24.25 -38.96 8.05
CA THR A 13 23.77 -37.57 7.92
C THR A 13 22.31 -37.39 8.32
N GLU A 14 21.62 -38.48 8.65
CA GLU A 14 20.19 -38.51 8.98
C GLU A 14 19.92 -39.62 10.01
N TYR A 15 18.96 -39.40 10.90
CA TYR A 15 18.48 -40.39 11.87
C TYR A 15 16.96 -40.54 11.75
N ARG A 16 16.39 -41.62 12.29
CA ARG A 16 14.93 -41.82 12.26
C ARG A 16 14.35 -41.59 13.65
N ASN A 17 13.32 -40.77 13.77
CA ASN A 17 12.52 -40.61 14.98
C ASN A 17 11.05 -41.03 14.72
N ALA A 18 10.17 -40.80 15.70
CA ALA A 18 8.74 -41.12 15.59
C ALA A 18 8.02 -40.43 14.41
N ASP A 19 8.57 -39.32 13.92
CA ASP A 19 8.00 -38.49 12.86
C ASP A 19 8.62 -38.74 11.47
N GLY A 20 9.64 -39.59 11.38
CA GLY A 20 10.30 -39.95 10.12
C GLY A 20 11.81 -39.80 10.14
N VAL A 21 12.42 -39.57 8.97
CA VAL A 21 13.87 -39.40 8.82
C VAL A 21 14.20 -37.91 8.99
N VAL A 22 15.06 -37.59 9.94
CA VAL A 22 15.47 -36.25 10.34
C VAL A 22 16.96 -36.06 10.03
N PRO A 23 17.36 -35.01 9.29
CA PRO A 23 18.77 -34.72 9.05
C PRO A 23 19.49 -34.29 10.33
N VAL A 24 20.75 -34.69 10.46
CA VAL A 24 21.62 -34.31 11.57
C VAL A 24 22.13 -32.88 11.32
N ASP A 25 21.83 -31.95 12.22
CA ASP A 25 22.36 -30.59 12.15
C ASP A 25 23.85 -30.58 12.53
N PRO A 26 24.74 -30.03 11.67
CA PRO A 26 26.19 -30.07 11.89
C PRO A 26 26.64 -29.36 13.16
N GLU A 27 25.98 -28.28 13.59
CA GLU A 27 26.34 -27.54 14.80
C GLU A 27 26.10 -28.38 16.06
N TYR A 28 24.97 -29.07 16.09
CA TYR A 28 24.60 -29.96 17.18
C TYR A 28 25.43 -31.25 17.17
N ALA A 29 25.83 -31.75 16.01
CA ALA A 29 26.74 -32.89 15.90
C ALA A 29 28.10 -32.61 16.57
N VAL A 30 28.68 -31.42 16.31
CA VAL A 30 29.97 -31.02 16.88
C VAL A 30 29.86 -30.72 18.37
N ALA A 31 28.84 -29.97 18.81
CA ALA A 31 28.59 -29.72 20.24
C ALA A 31 28.29 -31.01 21.02
N GLY A 32 27.55 -31.94 20.42
CA GLY A 32 27.28 -33.25 20.99
C GLY A 32 28.54 -34.09 21.17
N ALA A 33 29.45 -34.10 20.20
CA ALA A 33 30.72 -34.80 20.30
C ALA A 33 31.59 -34.32 21.48
N VAL A 34 31.55 -33.02 21.79
CA VAL A 34 32.21 -32.45 22.96
C VAL A 34 31.55 -32.91 24.25
N LEU A 35 30.22 -32.81 24.35
CA LEU A 35 29.44 -33.14 25.55
C LEU A 35 29.54 -34.62 25.97
N ILE A 36 29.75 -35.52 25.01
CA ILE A 36 29.97 -36.95 25.30
C ILE A 36 31.46 -37.30 25.46
N GLY A 37 32.34 -36.29 25.39
CA GLY A 37 33.77 -36.40 25.62
C GLY A 37 34.55 -37.10 24.52
N MET A 38 34.10 -37.03 23.26
CA MET A 38 34.86 -37.56 22.11
C MET A 38 36.00 -36.64 21.66
N VAL A 39 35.84 -35.34 21.89
CA VAL A 39 36.79 -34.30 21.50
C VAL A 39 36.67 -33.14 22.49
N LYS A 40 37.74 -32.37 22.64
CA LYS A 40 37.70 -31.12 23.42
C LYS A 40 37.37 -29.93 22.53
N PRO A 41 36.72 -28.86 23.02
CA PRO A 41 36.47 -27.66 22.23
C PRO A 41 37.74 -27.12 21.54
N SER A 42 38.87 -27.08 22.26
CA SER A 42 40.17 -26.65 21.73
C SER A 42 40.70 -27.50 20.56
N GLU A 43 40.33 -28.77 20.48
CA GLU A 43 40.73 -29.70 19.41
C GLU A 43 39.87 -29.55 18.13
N VAL A 44 38.70 -28.90 18.23
CA VAL A 44 37.74 -28.76 17.11
C VAL A 44 38.09 -27.57 16.20
N GLY A 45 38.69 -26.51 16.75
CA GLY A 45 39.07 -25.33 15.97
C GLY A 45 37.89 -24.50 15.46
N LEU A 46 36.81 -24.45 16.25
CA LEU A 46 35.66 -23.55 16.07
C LEU A 46 35.52 -22.63 17.30
N PHE A 47 35.10 -21.40 17.05
CA PHE A 47 34.81 -20.38 18.04
C PHE A 47 33.29 -20.16 18.16
N PRO A 48 32.80 -19.54 19.24
CA PRO A 48 31.36 -19.28 19.40
C PRO A 48 30.75 -18.53 18.21
N GLY A 49 31.52 -17.66 17.55
CA GLY A 49 31.09 -16.92 16.35
C GLY A 49 30.91 -17.75 15.08
N ASP A 50 31.45 -18.98 15.03
CA ASP A 50 31.32 -19.87 13.88
C ASP A 50 29.95 -20.57 13.81
N PHE A 51 29.17 -20.54 14.91
CA PHE A 51 27.85 -21.16 14.97
C PHE A 51 26.76 -20.18 14.56
N VAL A 52 25.79 -20.64 13.75
CA VAL A 52 24.65 -19.84 13.32
C VAL A 52 23.52 -19.93 14.34
N SER A 53 23.34 -21.08 15.00
CA SER A 53 22.34 -21.27 16.05
C SER A 53 22.73 -20.49 17.32
N PRO A 54 21.90 -19.54 17.79
CA PRO A 54 22.17 -18.81 19.03
C PRO A 54 22.28 -19.74 20.25
N SER A 55 21.54 -20.86 20.24
CA SER A 55 21.57 -21.86 21.30
C SER A 55 22.88 -22.64 21.31
N VAL A 56 23.40 -22.99 20.13
CA VAL A 56 24.69 -23.70 20.03
C VAL A 56 25.86 -22.76 20.29
N CYS A 57 25.79 -21.51 19.84
CA CYS A 57 26.78 -20.47 20.17
C CYS A 57 26.96 -20.31 21.70
N LYS A 58 25.85 -20.16 22.44
CA LYS A 58 25.86 -20.08 23.90
C LYS A 58 26.41 -21.35 24.56
N LEU A 59 25.96 -22.52 24.08
CA LEU A 59 26.48 -23.80 24.56
C LEU A 59 27.98 -23.93 24.31
N TRP A 60 28.47 -23.52 23.15
CA TRP A 60 29.88 -23.62 22.77
C TRP A 60 30.77 -22.71 23.62
N ALA A 61 30.34 -21.46 23.87
CA ALA A 61 31.01 -20.56 24.79
C ALA A 61 31.15 -21.18 26.18
N TYR A 62 30.05 -21.73 26.71
CA TYR A 62 30.04 -22.42 28.00
C TYR A 62 30.97 -23.65 28.03
N LEU A 63 31.01 -24.45 26.95
CA LEU A 63 31.92 -25.59 26.85
C LEU A 63 33.39 -25.18 26.83
N MET A 64 33.73 -24.04 26.22
CA MET A 64 35.08 -23.48 26.24
C MET A 64 35.47 -22.98 27.64
N GLU A 65 34.59 -22.28 28.35
CA GLU A 65 34.82 -21.82 29.73
C GLU A 65 35.04 -23.02 30.69
N LEU A 66 34.27 -24.10 30.52
CA LEU A 66 34.43 -25.36 31.26
C LEU A 66 35.78 -26.04 30.98
N GLU A 67 36.30 -25.92 29.76
CA GLU A 67 37.62 -26.47 29.39
C GLU A 67 38.76 -25.63 29.99
N GLN A 68 38.58 -24.29 30.03
CA GLN A 68 39.53 -23.34 30.58
C GLN A 68 39.55 -23.32 32.11
N GLY A 69 38.57 -23.97 32.76
CA GLY A 69 38.47 -24.03 34.22
C GLY A 69 37.92 -22.75 34.84
N GLU A 70 37.21 -21.94 34.06
CA GLU A 70 36.65 -20.65 34.49
C GLU A 70 35.30 -20.80 35.22
N MET A 71 34.80 -22.05 35.33
CA MET A 71 33.51 -22.39 35.89
C MET A 71 33.62 -23.29 37.14
N PRO A 72 32.61 -23.30 38.02
CA PRO A 72 32.61 -24.14 39.24
C PRO A 72 32.60 -25.66 38.98
N THR A 73 32.38 -26.07 37.74
CA THR A 73 32.36 -27.47 37.29
C THR A 73 33.33 -27.60 36.12
N THR A 74 33.93 -28.78 35.95
CA THR A 74 34.87 -29.05 34.85
C THR A 74 34.18 -29.72 33.67
N LEU A 75 34.74 -29.55 32.47
CA LEU A 75 34.27 -30.28 31.28
C LEU A 75 34.29 -31.81 31.48
N ALA A 76 35.25 -32.33 32.25
CA ALA A 76 35.34 -33.76 32.57
C ALA A 76 34.15 -34.24 33.41
N GLU A 77 33.71 -33.46 34.39
CA GLU A 77 32.53 -33.76 35.22
C GLU A 77 31.25 -33.69 34.39
N VAL A 78 31.12 -32.72 33.50
CA VAL A 78 29.99 -32.63 32.56
C VAL A 78 29.95 -33.84 31.64
N ASN A 79 31.07 -34.21 31.02
CA ASN A 79 31.16 -35.39 30.16
C ASN A 79 30.83 -36.69 30.92
N GLN A 80 31.24 -36.78 32.18
CA GLN A 80 30.92 -37.93 33.03
C GLN A 80 29.44 -37.99 33.38
N GLN A 81 28.79 -36.85 33.64
CA GLN A 81 27.35 -36.78 33.87
C GLN A 81 26.55 -37.16 32.61
N MET A 82 27.01 -36.72 31.44
CA MET A 82 26.43 -37.09 30.14
C MET A 82 26.54 -38.59 29.86
N LYS A 83 27.70 -39.20 30.15
CA LYS A 83 27.91 -40.65 30.02
C LYS A 83 27.07 -41.48 31.00
N ASN A 84 26.79 -40.94 32.17
CA ASN A 84 25.99 -41.58 33.22
C ASN A 84 24.48 -41.34 33.06
N GLU A 85 24.04 -40.75 31.94
CA GLU A 85 22.63 -40.46 31.60
C GLU A 85 21.86 -39.70 32.67
N LYS A 86 22.50 -38.80 33.42
CA LYS A 86 21.83 -37.91 34.39
C LYS A 86 21.53 -36.55 33.75
N PRO A 87 20.28 -36.27 33.32
CA PRO A 87 19.97 -35.16 32.42
C PRO A 87 19.78 -33.80 33.12
N GLU A 88 20.03 -33.72 34.42
CA GLU A 88 19.76 -32.51 35.23
C GLU A 88 20.55 -31.28 34.74
N LEU A 89 21.75 -31.50 34.18
CA LEU A 89 22.56 -30.42 33.60
C LEU A 89 22.00 -29.95 32.25
N LEU A 90 21.47 -30.85 31.42
CA LEU A 90 20.87 -30.54 30.11
C LEU A 90 19.55 -29.76 30.24
N ALA A 91 18.78 -30.03 31.30
CA ALA A 91 17.56 -29.28 31.61
C ALA A 91 17.85 -27.82 31.95
N LYS A 92 18.99 -27.53 32.61
CA LYS A 92 19.45 -26.16 32.89
C LYS A 92 19.90 -25.38 31.65
N ILE A 93 20.36 -26.07 30.60
CA ILE A 93 20.88 -25.45 29.36
C ILE A 93 19.76 -25.31 28.30
N GLY A 94 18.51 -25.65 28.62
CA GLY A 94 17.33 -25.29 27.82
C GLY A 94 17.17 -26.05 26.50
N GLY A 95 17.55 -27.34 26.44
CA GLY A 95 17.52 -28.11 25.19
C GLY A 95 16.74 -29.42 25.27
N GLN A 96 15.42 -29.40 25.04
CA GLN A 96 14.64 -30.63 24.83
C GLN A 96 15.04 -31.40 23.54
N LEU A 97 15.63 -30.72 22.55
CA LEU A 97 16.02 -31.31 21.26
C LEU A 97 17.34 -32.12 21.31
N PHE A 98 18.15 -31.95 22.35
CA PHE A 98 19.49 -32.55 22.44
C PHE A 98 19.46 -34.05 22.77
N LEU A 99 18.41 -34.51 23.46
CA LEU A 99 18.28 -35.88 23.96
C LEU A 99 17.92 -36.88 22.86
N ILE A 100 17.24 -36.45 21.79
CA ILE A 100 16.74 -37.36 20.74
C ILE A 100 17.89 -37.84 19.85
N GLY A 101 18.91 -37.02 19.58
CA GLY A 101 20.07 -37.41 18.77
C GLY A 101 21.16 -38.19 19.53
N CYS A 102 21.23 -38.08 20.86
CA CYS A 102 22.25 -38.76 21.67
C CYS A 102 21.84 -40.17 22.13
N LYS A 103 20.53 -40.45 22.28
CA LYS A 103 20.06 -41.71 22.88
C LYS A 103 20.01 -42.90 21.93
N GLU A 104 19.84 -42.69 20.63
CA GLU A 104 19.72 -43.79 19.66
C GLU A 104 20.80 -43.66 18.59
N GLN A 105 21.91 -44.37 18.82
CA GLN A 105 23.03 -44.56 17.88
C GLN A 105 23.77 -43.26 17.51
N ALA A 106 24.85 -42.97 18.24
CA ALA A 106 25.78 -41.87 17.94
C ALA A 106 26.14 -41.81 16.44
N PRO A 107 25.68 -40.80 15.67
CA PRO A 107 26.02 -40.68 14.26
C PRO A 107 27.40 -40.04 14.04
N VAL A 108 28.13 -39.75 15.12
CA VAL A 108 29.40 -39.02 15.10
C VAL A 108 30.48 -39.91 15.69
N SER A 109 31.35 -40.47 14.85
CA SER A 109 32.63 -41.00 15.30
C SER A 109 33.65 -39.88 15.38
N ARG A 110 34.70 -40.03 16.21
CA ARG A 110 35.79 -39.04 16.31
C ARG A 110 36.41 -38.73 14.94
N GLU A 111 36.44 -39.72 14.04
CA GLU A 111 36.94 -39.61 12.67
C GLU A 111 36.08 -38.72 11.76
N LEU A 112 34.80 -38.51 12.08
CA LEU A 112 33.87 -37.66 11.31
C LEU A 112 33.81 -36.21 11.80
N ILE A 113 34.50 -35.87 12.89
CA ILE A 113 34.52 -34.50 13.43
C ILE A 113 34.99 -33.48 12.37
N PRO A 114 36.08 -33.72 11.60
CA PRO A 114 36.49 -32.78 10.55
C PRO A 114 35.40 -32.52 9.51
N PHE A 115 34.67 -33.55 9.10
CA PHE A 115 33.54 -33.42 8.16
C PHE A 115 32.44 -32.51 8.73
N TRP A 116 32.09 -32.69 10.00
CA TRP A 116 31.07 -31.87 10.65
C TRP A 116 31.54 -30.42 10.88
N VAL A 117 32.83 -30.21 11.19
CA VAL A 117 33.44 -28.89 11.28
C VAL A 117 33.36 -28.15 9.95
N ASP A 118 33.69 -28.82 8.84
CA ASP A 118 33.54 -28.26 7.50
C ASP A 118 32.08 -27.90 7.21
N LYS A 119 31.12 -28.72 7.64
CA LYS A 119 29.68 -28.41 7.49
C LYS A 119 29.22 -27.24 8.36
N VAL A 120 29.77 -27.06 9.55
CA VAL A 120 29.51 -25.86 10.38
C VAL A 120 30.04 -24.61 9.66
N ARG A 121 31.25 -24.67 9.11
CA ARG A 121 31.85 -23.55 8.36
C ARG A 121 31.09 -23.25 7.06
N GLU A 122 30.65 -24.27 6.33
CA GLU A 122 29.76 -24.11 5.17
C GLU A 122 28.43 -23.45 5.58
N LYS A 123 27.83 -23.89 6.70
CA LYS A 123 26.58 -23.33 7.23
C LYS A 123 26.77 -21.86 7.65
N ARG A 124 27.89 -21.53 8.29
CA ARG A 124 28.27 -20.17 8.64
C ARG A 124 28.49 -19.30 7.41
N LYS A 125 29.26 -19.79 6.44
CA LYS A 125 29.50 -19.11 5.16
C LYS A 125 28.19 -18.85 4.41
N ARG A 126 27.28 -19.82 4.36
CA ARG A 126 25.92 -19.63 3.81
C ARG A 126 25.09 -18.62 4.60
N ALA A 127 25.24 -18.57 5.92
CA ALA A 127 24.57 -17.58 6.76
C ALA A 127 25.17 -16.17 6.60
N GLU A 128 26.48 -16.05 6.35
CA GLU A 128 27.18 -14.79 6.07
C GLU A 128 26.89 -14.29 4.65
N GLU A 129 26.87 -15.19 3.66
CA GLU A 129 26.41 -14.92 2.28
C GLU A 129 24.90 -14.60 2.28
N GLY A 130 24.11 -15.26 3.14
CA GLY A 130 22.71 -14.95 3.40
C GLY A 130 22.48 -13.66 4.20
N LEU A 131 23.48 -13.15 4.93
CA LEU A 131 23.41 -11.88 5.67
C LEU A 131 23.53 -10.65 4.74
N SER A 132 23.89 -10.86 3.46
CA SER A 132 23.77 -9.86 2.38
C SER A 132 22.32 -9.71 1.87
N LEU A 133 21.39 -10.54 2.32
CA LEU A 133 19.97 -10.47 1.98
C LEU A 133 19.17 -10.21 3.26
N GLN A 134 18.72 -8.96 3.42
CA GLN A 134 17.67 -8.66 4.41
C GLN A 134 16.28 -9.11 3.88
N PRO A 135 15.34 -9.36 4.80
CA PRO A 135 14.76 -10.66 5.12
C PRO A 135 13.77 -11.19 4.06
N GLU A 136 13.57 -12.52 3.97
CA GLU A 136 12.37 -13.04 3.34
C GLU A 136 11.11 -12.60 4.13
N PRO A 137 10.11 -11.95 3.50
CA PRO A 137 8.77 -11.97 4.02
C PRO A 137 8.17 -13.37 3.74
N VAL A 138 7.71 -14.00 4.82
CA VAL A 138 6.59 -14.97 4.98
C VAL A 138 5.64 -15.02 3.77
N PRO A 139 4.94 -16.15 3.46
CA PRO A 139 3.96 -16.17 2.38
C PRO A 139 2.95 -15.02 2.57
N LEU A 140 3.14 -13.91 1.85
CA LEU A 140 2.07 -12.97 1.66
C LEU A 140 1.01 -13.76 0.90
N ASP A 141 -0.22 -13.71 1.38
CA ASP A 141 -1.38 -13.91 0.51
C ASP A 141 -1.03 -13.26 -0.83
N LYS A 142 -1.02 -14.04 -1.93
CA LYS A 142 -0.53 -13.60 -3.24
C LYS A 142 -1.17 -12.26 -3.63
N GLU A 143 -2.41 -12.07 -3.23
CA GLU A 143 -3.19 -10.85 -3.39
C GLU A 143 -2.57 -9.66 -2.66
N ARG A 144 -2.09 -9.86 -1.44
CA ARG A 144 -1.38 -8.85 -0.64
C ARG A 144 -0.05 -8.45 -1.28
N ALA A 145 0.69 -9.42 -1.81
CA ALA A 145 1.98 -9.16 -2.47
C ALA A 145 1.78 -8.28 -3.72
N LEU A 146 0.77 -8.62 -4.53
CA LEU A 146 0.37 -7.80 -5.68
C LEU A 146 -0.15 -6.42 -5.24
N ALA A 147 -0.92 -6.35 -4.16
CA ALA A 147 -1.45 -5.09 -3.63
C ALA A 147 -0.32 -4.14 -3.20
N ASP A 148 0.73 -4.65 -2.56
CA ASP A 148 1.88 -3.85 -2.15
C ASP A 148 2.62 -3.25 -3.35
N THR A 149 2.78 -4.01 -4.44
CA THR A 149 3.31 -3.47 -5.70
C THR A 149 2.36 -2.42 -6.30
N LEU A 150 1.05 -2.69 -6.30
CA LEU A 150 0.05 -1.74 -6.81
C LEU A 150 0.04 -0.42 -6.04
N LYS A 151 0.29 -0.40 -4.73
CA LYS A 151 0.39 0.85 -3.95
C LYS A 151 1.32 1.85 -4.61
N VAL A 152 2.48 1.38 -5.06
CA VAL A 152 3.48 2.23 -5.72
C VAL A 152 3.03 2.59 -7.13
N LEU A 153 2.57 1.61 -7.91
CA LEU A 153 2.20 1.83 -9.33
C LEU A 153 0.99 2.74 -9.50
N PHE A 154 0.05 2.70 -8.55
CA PHE A 154 -1.25 3.39 -8.61
C PHE A 154 -1.30 4.65 -7.73
N ALA A 155 -0.25 4.94 -6.96
CA ALA A 155 -0.14 6.18 -6.19
C ALA A 155 -0.42 7.40 -7.07
N GLY A 156 -1.34 8.27 -6.62
CA GLY A 156 -1.74 9.48 -7.35
C GLY A 156 -2.58 9.25 -8.61
N LYS A 157 -2.89 8.00 -8.97
CA LYS A 157 -3.71 7.64 -10.15
C LYS A 157 -5.10 7.15 -9.77
N TYR A 158 -5.23 6.48 -8.63
CA TYR A 158 -6.48 5.90 -8.16
C TYR A 158 -6.75 6.23 -6.69
N ARG A 159 -8.03 6.42 -6.36
CA ARG A 159 -8.57 6.51 -5.00
C ARG A 159 -9.85 5.68 -4.92
N TYR A 160 -10.23 5.26 -3.72
CA TYR A 160 -11.47 4.56 -3.45
C TYR A 160 -12.38 5.44 -2.59
N ALA A 161 -13.49 5.89 -3.17
CA ALA A 161 -14.47 6.72 -2.48
C ALA A 161 -15.38 5.84 -1.61
N ALA A 162 -15.05 5.74 -0.32
CA ALA A 162 -15.70 4.83 0.63
C ALA A 162 -17.22 5.02 0.70
N HIS A 163 -17.67 6.28 0.72
CA HIS A 163 -19.08 6.67 0.80
C HIS A 163 -19.91 6.27 -0.42
N ARG A 164 -19.28 6.03 -1.59
CA ARG A 164 -19.96 5.60 -2.82
C ARG A 164 -19.77 4.11 -3.12
N GLY A 165 -18.77 3.49 -2.50
CA GLY A 165 -18.32 2.16 -2.89
C GLY A 165 -17.76 2.12 -4.32
N LYS A 166 -17.10 3.20 -4.76
CA LYS A 166 -16.63 3.39 -6.14
C LYS A 166 -15.15 3.74 -6.18
N TRP A 167 -14.48 3.30 -7.25
CA TRP A 167 -13.14 3.76 -7.58
C TRP A 167 -13.21 5.12 -8.29
N MET A 168 -12.21 5.94 -8.02
CA MET A 168 -11.95 7.22 -8.65
C MET A 168 -10.61 7.12 -9.38
N LYS A 169 -10.57 7.57 -10.63
CA LYS A 169 -9.36 7.69 -11.43
C LYS A 169 -9.01 9.15 -11.60
N TYR A 170 -7.75 9.48 -11.40
CA TYR A 170 -7.23 10.80 -11.69
C TYR A 170 -6.96 10.94 -13.19
N ALA A 171 -7.63 11.89 -13.84
CA ALA A 171 -7.44 12.18 -15.25
C ALA A 171 -7.68 13.66 -15.51
N SER A 172 -6.84 14.25 -16.36
CA SER A 172 -6.98 15.65 -16.80
C SER A 172 -7.14 16.65 -15.64
N GLY A 173 -6.42 16.44 -14.54
CA GLY A 173 -6.43 17.35 -13.39
C GLY A 173 -7.59 17.17 -12.39
N CYS A 174 -8.43 16.13 -12.55
CA CYS A 174 -9.56 15.89 -11.64
C CYS A 174 -9.81 14.40 -11.38
N TRP A 175 -10.48 14.10 -10.27
CA TRP A 175 -10.93 12.75 -9.92
C TRP A 175 -12.28 12.45 -10.53
N ARG A 176 -12.36 11.38 -11.31
CA ARG A 176 -13.60 10.91 -11.95
C ARG A 176 -13.91 9.49 -11.53
N GLU A 177 -15.20 9.18 -11.41
CA GLU A 177 -15.63 7.81 -11.15
C GLU A 177 -15.17 6.89 -12.29
N THR A 178 -14.72 5.69 -11.92
CA THR A 178 -14.40 4.59 -12.81
C THR A 178 -14.99 3.30 -12.24
N ILE A 179 -15.17 2.30 -13.09
CA ILE A 179 -15.67 1.00 -12.68
C ILE A 179 -14.52 0.08 -12.25
N GLU A 180 -14.79 -0.83 -11.32
CA GLU A 180 -13.75 -1.73 -10.77
C GLU A 180 -13.08 -2.56 -11.86
N GLU A 181 -13.81 -2.96 -12.91
CA GLU A 181 -13.28 -3.73 -14.03
C GLU A 181 -12.16 -3.00 -14.79
N GLU A 182 -12.26 -1.68 -14.94
CA GLU A 182 -11.20 -0.87 -15.57
C GLU A 182 -9.95 -0.80 -14.68
N VAL A 183 -10.14 -0.67 -13.37
CA VAL A 183 -9.06 -0.66 -12.38
C VAL A 183 -8.33 -2.00 -12.35
N VAL A 184 -9.08 -3.11 -12.33
CA VAL A 184 -8.54 -4.48 -12.36
C VAL A 184 -7.79 -4.76 -13.65
N THR A 185 -8.31 -4.30 -14.79
CA THR A 185 -7.64 -4.47 -16.09
C THR A 185 -6.31 -3.70 -16.13
N GLU A 186 -6.29 -2.44 -15.69
CA GLU A 186 -5.04 -1.68 -15.62
C GLU A 186 -4.08 -2.28 -14.59
N ALA A 187 -4.59 -2.82 -13.47
CA ALA A 187 -3.77 -3.43 -12.42
C ALA A 187 -3.03 -4.66 -12.94
N SER A 188 -3.72 -5.56 -13.64
CA SER A 188 -3.11 -6.75 -14.25
C SER A 188 -1.99 -6.35 -15.23
N LYS A 189 -2.25 -5.35 -16.09
CA LYS A 189 -1.29 -4.84 -17.07
C LYS A 189 -0.06 -4.19 -16.43
N GLU A 190 -0.26 -3.29 -15.46
CA GLU A 190 0.84 -2.58 -14.82
C GLU A 190 1.69 -3.51 -13.95
N LEU A 191 1.07 -4.46 -13.25
CA LEU A 191 1.78 -5.52 -12.50
C LEU A 191 2.62 -6.39 -13.45
N TYR A 192 2.02 -6.86 -14.55
CA TYR A 192 2.73 -7.67 -15.55
C TYR A 192 3.96 -6.92 -16.09
N ASN A 193 3.77 -5.66 -16.51
CA ASN A 193 4.85 -4.82 -17.04
C ASN A 193 5.95 -4.59 -15.98
N HIS A 194 5.57 -4.40 -14.72
CA HIS A 194 6.51 -4.22 -13.62
C HIS A 194 7.34 -5.48 -13.38
N PHE A 195 6.71 -6.64 -13.22
CA PHE A 195 7.43 -7.89 -12.95
C PHE A 195 8.26 -8.36 -14.16
N CYS A 196 7.84 -8.11 -15.40
CA CYS A 196 8.67 -8.36 -16.57
C CYS A 196 9.97 -7.54 -16.57
N ARG A 197 9.93 -6.28 -16.08
CA ARG A 197 11.14 -5.46 -15.93
C ARG A 197 12.05 -6.03 -14.84
N LEU A 198 11.50 -6.37 -13.68
CA LEU A 198 12.27 -7.00 -12.60
C LEU A 198 12.92 -8.32 -13.04
N LEU A 199 12.21 -9.13 -13.83
CA LEU A 199 12.76 -10.38 -14.38
C LEU A 199 13.96 -10.12 -15.30
N ALA A 200 13.89 -9.08 -16.13
CA ALA A 200 15.01 -8.71 -16.99
C ALA A 200 16.23 -8.21 -16.19
N GLU A 201 15.98 -7.62 -15.02
CA GLU A 201 17.02 -7.10 -14.11
C GLU A 201 17.63 -8.19 -13.20
N ALA A 202 16.92 -9.30 -12.97
CA ALA A 202 17.37 -10.41 -12.11
C ALA A 202 18.66 -11.12 -12.62
N GLY A 203 19.03 -10.94 -13.89
CA GLY A 203 20.27 -11.46 -14.45
C GLY A 203 20.36 -12.99 -14.40
N SER A 204 21.38 -13.51 -13.71
CA SER A 204 21.63 -14.97 -13.59
C SER A 204 21.13 -15.57 -12.26
N ASP A 205 20.45 -14.79 -11.41
CA ASP A 205 19.87 -15.31 -10.18
C ASP A 205 18.62 -16.13 -10.51
N LYS A 206 18.79 -17.46 -10.56
CA LYS A 206 17.72 -18.39 -10.88
C LYS A 206 16.60 -18.37 -9.83
N LEU A 207 16.91 -18.19 -8.56
CA LEU A 207 15.92 -18.26 -7.49
C LEU A 207 14.99 -17.03 -7.54
N GLU A 208 15.58 -15.85 -7.77
CA GLU A 208 14.81 -14.62 -7.95
C GLU A 208 14.00 -14.64 -9.27
N ALA A 209 14.57 -15.16 -10.36
CA ALA A 209 13.86 -15.33 -11.62
C ALA A 209 12.63 -16.26 -11.47
N ASP A 210 12.79 -17.41 -10.81
CA ASP A 210 11.69 -18.35 -10.55
C ASP A 210 10.60 -17.71 -9.67
N ARG A 211 10.99 -16.89 -8.67
CA ARG A 211 10.06 -16.12 -7.83
C ARG A 211 9.25 -15.11 -8.64
N ILE A 212 9.92 -14.29 -9.46
CA ILE A 212 9.27 -13.26 -10.29
C ILE A 212 8.35 -13.90 -11.33
N MET A 213 8.75 -15.03 -11.93
CA MET A 213 7.89 -15.80 -12.85
C MET A 213 6.61 -16.29 -12.17
N GLY A 214 6.68 -16.66 -10.88
CA GLY A 214 5.51 -16.94 -10.06
C GLY A 214 4.56 -15.74 -9.96
N LEU A 215 5.09 -14.55 -9.68
CA LEU A 215 4.31 -13.30 -9.61
C LEU A 215 3.69 -12.92 -10.95
N ILE A 216 4.44 -13.05 -12.06
CA ILE A 216 3.93 -12.84 -13.43
C ILE A 216 2.74 -13.76 -13.69
N LYS A 217 2.84 -15.04 -13.33
CA LYS A 217 1.70 -15.97 -13.49
C LYS A 217 0.48 -15.51 -12.70
N ASP A 218 0.69 -15.01 -11.48
CA ASP A 218 -0.39 -14.52 -10.62
C ASP A 218 -1.06 -13.24 -11.19
N THR A 219 -0.38 -12.44 -12.03
CA THR A 219 -1.01 -11.26 -12.69
C THR A 219 -2.06 -11.64 -13.75
N PHE A 220 -2.01 -12.87 -14.27
CA PHE A 220 -3.02 -13.40 -15.18
C PHE A 220 -4.21 -14.06 -14.45
N SER A 221 -4.11 -14.23 -13.13
CA SER A 221 -5.21 -14.75 -12.31
C SER A 221 -6.17 -13.63 -11.94
N ARG A 222 -7.34 -13.59 -12.60
CA ARG A 222 -8.35 -12.55 -12.35
C ARG A 222 -8.77 -12.47 -10.88
N SER A 223 -8.98 -13.62 -10.21
CA SER A 223 -9.38 -13.63 -8.80
C SER A 223 -8.30 -13.01 -7.91
N THR A 224 -7.03 -13.31 -8.19
CA THR A 224 -5.89 -12.79 -7.42
C THR A 224 -5.72 -11.28 -7.63
N VAL A 225 -5.83 -10.79 -8.86
CA VAL A 225 -5.76 -9.34 -9.15
C VAL A 225 -6.95 -8.59 -8.53
N VAL A 226 -8.16 -9.16 -8.59
CA VAL A 226 -9.33 -8.58 -7.91
C VAL A 226 -9.11 -8.51 -6.40
N GLY A 227 -8.59 -9.58 -5.78
CA GLY A 227 -8.23 -9.59 -4.37
C GLY A 227 -7.21 -8.50 -4.03
N ALA A 228 -6.16 -8.35 -4.84
CA ALA A 228 -5.16 -7.30 -4.69
C ALA A 228 -5.75 -5.88 -4.76
N VAL A 229 -6.62 -5.62 -5.74
CA VAL A 229 -7.33 -4.34 -5.86
C VAL A 229 -8.23 -4.09 -4.65
N LYS A 230 -8.90 -5.12 -4.12
CA LYS A 230 -9.73 -5.00 -2.91
C LYS A 230 -8.90 -4.70 -1.66
N PHE A 231 -7.72 -5.32 -1.50
CA PHE A 231 -6.79 -4.93 -0.45
C PHE A 231 -6.39 -3.46 -0.59
N LEU A 232 -6.06 -3.02 -1.81
CA LEU A 232 -5.67 -1.65 -2.11
C LEU A 232 -6.75 -0.63 -1.72
N ALA A 233 -8.03 -0.96 -1.91
CA ALA A 233 -9.15 -0.06 -1.58
C ALA A 233 -9.17 0.38 -0.11
N GLY A 234 -8.64 -0.44 0.80
CA GLY A 234 -8.56 -0.16 2.24
C GLY A 234 -7.26 0.49 2.70
N GLU A 235 -6.29 0.71 1.80
CA GLU A 235 -4.96 1.19 2.17
C GLU A 235 -4.91 2.72 2.34
N PRO A 236 -4.05 3.24 3.24
CA PRO A 236 -3.78 4.66 3.33
C PRO A 236 -3.34 5.25 1.99
N GLY A 237 -3.87 6.41 1.63
CA GLY A 237 -3.62 7.04 0.33
C GLY A 237 -4.47 6.47 -0.81
N PHE A 238 -5.31 5.46 -0.57
CA PHE A 238 -6.31 4.98 -1.52
C PHE A 238 -7.71 5.15 -0.97
N LEU A 239 -7.97 4.69 0.26
CA LEU A 239 -9.25 4.91 0.92
C LEU A 239 -9.46 6.41 1.16
N THR A 240 -10.55 6.97 0.63
CA THR A 240 -10.88 8.40 0.73
C THR A 240 -12.33 8.59 1.17
N ARG A 241 -12.53 9.39 2.21
CA ARG A 241 -13.84 9.73 2.77
C ARG A 241 -14.51 10.84 1.96
N ALA A 242 -15.80 11.06 2.21
CA ALA A 242 -16.57 12.04 1.45
C ALA A 242 -16.05 13.46 1.67
N GLU A 243 -15.67 13.78 2.90
CA GLU A 243 -15.26 15.11 3.36
C GLU A 243 -13.86 15.52 2.88
N GLU A 244 -13.08 14.56 2.38
CA GLU A 244 -11.75 14.80 1.82
C GLU A 244 -11.82 15.25 0.35
N PHE A 245 -12.87 14.86 -0.38
CA PHE A 245 -13.08 15.32 -1.75
C PHE A 245 -13.59 16.75 -1.76
N ASP A 246 -13.01 17.58 -2.64
CA ASP A 246 -13.36 19.01 -2.78
C ASP A 246 -13.32 19.78 -1.44
N ALA A 247 -12.43 19.39 -0.52
CA ALA A 247 -12.41 19.88 0.86
C ALA A 247 -12.03 21.37 1.01
N ASP A 248 -11.17 21.89 0.14
CA ASP A 248 -10.83 23.32 0.12
C ASP A 248 -11.76 24.09 -0.83
N PRO A 249 -12.70 24.90 -0.31
CA PRO A 249 -13.66 25.62 -1.14
C PRO A 249 -13.04 26.74 -1.98
N TYR A 250 -11.81 27.16 -1.70
CA TYR A 250 -11.13 28.24 -2.42
C TYR A 250 -10.26 27.75 -3.57
N LEU A 251 -10.06 26.44 -3.72
CA LEU A 251 -9.39 25.89 -4.89
C LEU A 251 -10.37 25.81 -6.05
N LEU A 252 -10.11 26.52 -7.14
CA LEU A 252 -10.87 26.43 -8.38
C LEU A 252 -10.08 25.62 -9.41
N ASN A 253 -10.57 24.43 -9.73
CA ASN A 253 -9.93 23.57 -10.71
C ASN A 253 -10.28 24.02 -12.13
N LEU A 254 -9.29 24.36 -12.93
CA LEU A 254 -9.43 24.85 -14.30
C LEU A 254 -8.82 23.81 -15.27
N ARG A 255 -8.82 24.06 -16.57
CA ARG A 255 -8.22 23.11 -17.54
C ARG A 255 -6.68 23.12 -17.52
N ASN A 256 -6.09 24.26 -17.16
CA ASN A 256 -4.64 24.49 -17.17
C ASN A 256 -3.99 24.49 -15.78
N GLY A 257 -4.73 24.14 -14.73
CA GLY A 257 -4.22 24.11 -13.37
C GLY A 257 -5.29 24.34 -12.31
N THR A 258 -4.84 24.47 -11.07
CA THR A 258 -5.69 24.76 -9.92
C THR A 258 -5.38 26.18 -9.46
N LEU A 259 -6.38 27.05 -9.45
CA LEU A 259 -6.27 28.43 -9.00
C LEU A 259 -6.66 28.52 -7.52
N ASP A 260 -5.78 29.07 -6.68
CA ASP A 260 -6.16 29.45 -5.31
C ASP A 260 -6.84 30.83 -5.35
N LEU A 261 -8.13 30.88 -5.01
CA LEU A 261 -8.93 32.12 -5.05
C LEU A 261 -8.54 33.14 -3.95
N ARG A 262 -7.71 32.75 -2.98
CA ARG A 262 -7.21 33.65 -1.94
C ARG A 262 -6.03 34.48 -2.45
N THR A 263 -5.14 33.84 -3.20
CA THR A 263 -3.89 34.44 -3.69
C THR A 263 -3.93 34.81 -5.17
N PHE A 264 -4.88 34.25 -5.92
CA PHE A 264 -4.96 34.26 -7.38
C PHE A 264 -3.76 33.62 -8.07
N GLU A 265 -3.06 32.72 -7.38
CA GLU A 265 -1.96 31.95 -7.97
C GLU A 265 -2.47 30.68 -8.64
N LEU A 266 -2.13 30.53 -9.92
CA LEU A 266 -2.37 29.31 -10.67
C LEU A 266 -1.18 28.36 -10.50
N ARG A 267 -1.45 27.14 -10.04
CA ARG A 267 -0.44 26.08 -9.91
C ARG A 267 -0.78 24.87 -10.78
N PRO A 268 0.21 24.03 -11.12
CA PRO A 268 -0.05 22.73 -11.73
C PRO A 268 -1.04 21.92 -10.89
N HIS A 269 -1.84 21.11 -11.58
CA HIS A 269 -2.76 20.19 -10.93
C HIS A 269 -2.04 19.26 -9.96
N ASN A 270 -2.61 19.07 -8.78
CA ASN A 270 -2.13 18.13 -7.79
C ASN A 270 -3.22 17.09 -7.48
N PRO A 271 -2.96 15.78 -7.68
CA PRO A 271 -3.90 14.72 -7.30
C PRO A 271 -4.31 14.76 -5.82
N ASP A 272 -3.44 15.25 -4.94
CA ASP A 272 -3.68 15.32 -3.50
C ASP A 272 -4.67 16.42 -3.10
N ASP A 273 -5.06 17.31 -4.03
CA ASP A 273 -6.15 18.28 -3.79
C ASP A 273 -7.53 17.63 -3.76
N LEU A 274 -7.63 16.38 -4.23
CA LEU A 274 -8.88 15.59 -4.25
C LEU A 274 -10.08 16.30 -4.90
N LEU A 275 -9.82 17.14 -5.91
CA LEU A 275 -10.86 17.88 -6.64
C LEU A 275 -11.61 16.96 -7.62
N THR A 276 -12.94 16.91 -7.50
CA THR A 276 -13.81 16.11 -8.39
C THR A 276 -14.51 16.95 -9.45
N LYS A 277 -14.45 18.28 -9.30
CA LYS A 277 -15.03 19.25 -10.24
C LYS A 277 -13.93 19.93 -11.05
N GLN A 278 -14.26 20.34 -12.25
CA GLN A 278 -13.39 21.13 -13.12
C GLN A 278 -14.21 22.13 -13.94
N ALA A 279 -13.72 23.36 -13.99
CA ALA A 279 -14.21 24.39 -14.89
C ALA A 279 -13.68 24.14 -16.31
N ASN A 280 -14.46 24.54 -17.30
CA ASN A 280 -14.25 24.20 -18.69
C ASN A 280 -13.50 25.33 -19.45
N VAL A 281 -12.52 25.94 -18.79
CA VAL A 281 -11.76 27.10 -19.29
C VAL A 281 -10.34 27.07 -18.74
N ASP A 282 -9.41 27.70 -19.47
CA ASP A 282 -8.05 27.99 -18.99
C ASP A 282 -8.05 29.33 -18.25
N TYR A 283 -7.33 29.41 -17.14
CA TYR A 283 -7.10 30.69 -16.48
C TYR A 283 -6.12 31.55 -17.29
N ASN A 284 -6.53 32.77 -17.61
CA ASN A 284 -5.69 33.81 -18.18
C ASN A 284 -6.03 35.14 -17.49
N PRO A 285 -5.12 35.74 -16.70
CA PRO A 285 -5.40 36.98 -15.98
C PRO A 285 -5.61 38.19 -16.91
N ASP A 286 -5.10 38.13 -18.15
CA ASP A 286 -5.20 39.20 -19.13
C ASP A 286 -6.39 39.00 -20.10
N ALA A 287 -7.21 37.99 -19.87
CA ALA A 287 -8.34 37.67 -20.73
C ALA A 287 -9.38 38.81 -20.73
N ASN A 288 -9.67 39.31 -21.93
CA ASN A 288 -10.70 40.31 -22.18
C ASN A 288 -11.65 39.80 -23.28
N SER A 289 -12.93 40.13 -23.17
CA SER A 289 -13.94 39.76 -24.17
C SER A 289 -14.87 40.93 -24.45
N GLU A 290 -14.69 41.54 -25.61
CA GLU A 290 -15.52 42.64 -26.10
C GLU A 290 -16.99 42.20 -26.23
N ALA A 291 -17.24 41.05 -26.87
CA ALA A 291 -18.60 40.51 -27.01
C ALA A 291 -19.31 40.26 -25.66
N TRP A 292 -18.57 39.85 -24.62
CA TRP A 292 -19.13 39.70 -23.27
C TRP A 292 -19.44 41.05 -22.63
N ALA A 293 -18.54 42.02 -22.77
CA ALA A 293 -18.75 43.39 -22.30
C ALA A 293 -19.99 43.99 -22.97
N GLU A 294 -20.08 43.96 -24.31
CA GLU A 294 -21.23 44.43 -25.09
C GLU A 294 -22.54 43.75 -24.68
N HIS A 295 -22.53 42.42 -24.47
CA HIS A 295 -23.71 41.70 -24.00
C HIS A 295 -24.20 42.21 -22.64
N LEU A 296 -23.29 42.38 -21.67
CA LEU A 296 -23.65 42.93 -20.37
C LEU A 296 -24.10 44.39 -20.46
N GLU A 297 -23.49 45.17 -21.34
CA GLU A 297 -23.79 46.59 -21.56
C GLU A 297 -25.18 46.80 -22.16
N LEU A 298 -25.56 45.94 -23.12
CA LEU A 298 -26.86 45.93 -23.76
C LEU A 298 -27.99 45.54 -22.79
N PHE A 299 -27.80 44.48 -21.99
CA PHE A 299 -28.85 43.94 -21.13
C PHE A 299 -28.84 44.47 -19.69
N LEU A 300 -27.71 45.01 -19.23
CA LEU A 300 -27.53 45.66 -17.92
C LEU A 300 -26.90 47.06 -18.13
N PRO A 301 -27.66 48.02 -18.70
CA PRO A 301 -27.14 49.35 -19.04
C PRO A 301 -26.75 50.16 -17.80
N ASN A 302 -27.38 49.89 -16.64
CA ASN A 302 -26.97 50.50 -15.38
C ASN A 302 -25.65 49.87 -14.90
N PRO A 303 -24.55 50.65 -14.78
CA PRO A 303 -23.25 50.14 -14.37
C PRO A 303 -23.24 49.55 -12.95
N ASP A 304 -24.06 50.06 -12.02
CA ASP A 304 -24.14 49.55 -10.65
C ASP A 304 -24.76 48.16 -10.61
N ILE A 305 -25.81 47.92 -11.40
CA ILE A 305 -26.44 46.60 -11.54
C ILE A 305 -25.44 45.62 -12.17
N ARG A 306 -24.73 46.04 -13.21
CA ARG A 306 -23.71 45.21 -13.86
C ARG A 306 -22.59 44.83 -12.91
N ARG A 307 -22.12 45.79 -12.10
CA ARG A 307 -21.13 45.56 -11.05
C ARG A 307 -21.65 44.59 -9.99
N GLN A 308 -22.92 44.69 -9.59
CA GLN A 308 -23.51 43.75 -8.64
C GLN A 308 -23.58 42.34 -9.22
N VAL A 309 -24.02 42.16 -10.47
CA VAL A 309 -24.04 40.84 -11.14
C VAL A 309 -22.63 40.25 -11.24
N GLN A 310 -21.61 41.06 -11.54
CA GLN A 310 -20.22 40.61 -11.54
C GLN A 310 -19.76 40.16 -10.15
N ARG A 311 -20.13 40.88 -9.07
CA ARG A 311 -19.83 40.48 -7.69
C ARG A 311 -20.52 39.17 -7.33
N ASP A 312 -21.81 39.03 -7.65
CA ASP A 312 -22.58 37.81 -7.37
C ASP A 312 -21.92 36.59 -8.03
N LEU A 313 -21.58 36.72 -9.33
CA LEU A 313 -20.92 35.65 -10.08
C LEU A 313 -19.50 35.36 -9.58
N GLY A 314 -18.77 36.39 -9.14
CA GLY A 314 -17.44 36.25 -8.56
C GLY A 314 -17.45 35.55 -7.21
N MET A 315 -18.38 35.89 -6.33
CA MET A 315 -18.55 35.22 -5.03
C MET A 315 -18.94 33.75 -5.22
N ALA A 316 -19.77 33.46 -6.23
CA ALA A 316 -20.14 32.09 -6.58
C ALA A 316 -18.99 31.27 -7.20
N LEU A 317 -17.79 31.85 -7.37
CA LEU A 317 -16.59 31.03 -7.66
C LEU A 317 -16.06 30.35 -6.41
N VAL A 318 -16.36 30.83 -5.20
CA VAL A 318 -15.91 30.23 -3.95
C VAL A 318 -16.91 29.14 -3.54
N GLY A 319 -16.42 27.95 -3.21
CA GLY A 319 -17.24 26.82 -2.79
C GLY A 319 -17.75 26.89 -1.34
N ALA A 320 -17.77 28.08 -0.74
CA ALA A 320 -18.18 28.33 0.63
C ALA A 320 -19.23 29.45 0.67
N VAL A 321 -20.08 29.43 1.70
CA VAL A 321 -21.06 30.49 1.93
C VAL A 321 -20.33 31.73 2.45
N LEU A 322 -20.18 32.74 1.57
CA LEU A 322 -19.60 34.04 1.94
C LEU A 322 -20.68 35.02 2.44
N ASP A 323 -21.85 35.01 1.79
CA ASP A 323 -23.03 35.80 2.14
C ASP A 323 -24.29 34.94 1.89
N GLU A 324 -25.27 35.04 2.79
CA GLU A 324 -26.54 34.30 2.69
C GLU A 324 -27.60 35.12 1.93
N TYR A 325 -27.63 35.02 0.60
CA TYR A 325 -28.67 35.65 -0.21
C TYR A 325 -28.95 34.91 -1.51
N LEU A 326 -30.15 35.09 -2.05
CA LEU A 326 -30.60 34.49 -3.32
C LEU A 326 -30.88 35.59 -4.36
N PRO A 327 -29.99 35.80 -5.36
CA PRO A 327 -30.22 36.77 -6.42
C PRO A 327 -31.40 36.35 -7.31
N ILE A 328 -32.38 37.23 -7.47
CA ILE A 328 -33.51 37.02 -8.39
C ILE A 328 -33.36 37.97 -9.57
N TRP A 329 -33.01 37.42 -10.74
CA TRP A 329 -32.93 38.17 -11.98
C TRP A 329 -34.31 38.29 -12.64
N TYR A 330 -34.99 39.41 -12.41
CA TYR A 330 -36.32 39.67 -12.95
C TYR A 330 -36.28 40.47 -14.27
N GLY A 331 -37.45 40.72 -14.86
CA GLY A 331 -37.63 41.52 -16.08
C GLY A 331 -38.27 40.73 -17.22
N CYS A 332 -38.81 41.47 -18.20
CA CYS A 332 -39.51 40.91 -19.36
C CYS A 332 -38.62 39.92 -20.14
N GLY A 333 -39.24 39.00 -20.89
CA GLY A 333 -38.50 38.04 -21.72
C GLY A 333 -37.54 38.72 -22.69
N ALA A 334 -36.58 37.97 -23.22
CA ALA A 334 -35.53 38.44 -24.15
C ALA A 334 -34.48 39.44 -23.57
N ASN A 335 -34.33 39.52 -22.24
CA ASN A 335 -33.35 40.40 -21.58
C ASN A 335 -31.99 39.75 -21.27
N GLY A 336 -31.48 38.85 -22.13
CA GLY A 336 -30.13 38.30 -21.99
C GLY A 336 -29.87 37.31 -20.84
N LYS A 337 -30.74 37.21 -19.82
CA LYS A 337 -30.59 36.34 -18.63
C LYS A 337 -30.22 34.89 -18.95
N SER A 338 -31.00 34.26 -19.84
CA SER A 338 -30.76 32.87 -20.25
C SER A 338 -29.45 32.72 -21.01
N THR A 339 -29.02 33.74 -21.74
CA THR A 339 -27.72 33.75 -22.44
C THR A 339 -26.57 33.88 -21.43
N THR A 340 -26.66 34.81 -20.48
CA THR A 340 -25.72 34.95 -19.36
C THR A 340 -25.57 33.64 -18.61
N ALA A 341 -26.68 33.01 -18.19
CA ALA A 341 -26.65 31.73 -17.49
C ALA A 341 -25.98 30.63 -18.32
N LYS A 342 -26.27 30.54 -19.63
CA LYS A 342 -25.63 29.57 -20.53
C LYS A 342 -24.12 29.77 -20.63
N VAL A 343 -23.66 31.01 -20.75
CA VAL A 343 -22.23 31.34 -20.82
C VAL A 343 -21.53 30.94 -19.53
N ILE A 344 -22.08 31.34 -18.38
CA ILE A 344 -21.50 30.99 -17.07
C ILE A 344 -21.48 29.49 -16.83
N MET A 345 -22.57 28.77 -17.12
CA MET A 345 -22.59 27.31 -17.01
C MET A 345 -21.55 26.64 -17.93
N ARG A 346 -21.39 27.16 -19.15
CA ARG A 346 -20.39 26.65 -20.11
C ARG A 346 -18.97 26.84 -19.62
N ILE A 347 -18.67 27.96 -18.96
CA ILE A 347 -17.34 28.30 -18.41
C ILE A 347 -17.07 27.48 -17.15
N LEU A 348 -18.02 27.45 -16.21
CA LEU A 348 -17.85 26.80 -14.91
C LEU A 348 -17.94 25.27 -14.97
N GLY A 349 -18.43 24.69 -16.07
CA GLY A 349 -18.40 23.24 -16.29
C GLY A 349 -19.07 22.50 -15.14
N ASP A 350 -18.31 21.63 -14.47
CA ASP A 350 -18.83 20.84 -13.35
C ASP A 350 -19.23 21.66 -12.12
N TYR A 351 -18.82 22.93 -12.02
CA TYR A 351 -19.23 23.77 -10.91
C TYR A 351 -20.62 24.39 -11.10
N ALA A 352 -21.23 24.30 -12.28
CA ALA A 352 -22.50 24.96 -12.55
C ALA A 352 -23.53 24.02 -13.18
N ILE A 353 -24.77 24.12 -12.71
CA ILE A 353 -25.90 23.36 -13.26
C ILE A 353 -27.14 24.22 -13.39
N LYS A 354 -28.08 23.71 -14.18
CA LYS A 354 -29.46 24.18 -14.18
C LYS A 354 -30.26 23.35 -13.18
N ALA A 355 -31.00 23.99 -12.28
CA ALA A 355 -31.87 23.32 -11.33
C ALA A 355 -32.96 22.51 -12.05
N ALA A 356 -33.42 21.44 -11.39
CA ALA A 356 -34.59 20.71 -11.82
C ALA A 356 -35.84 21.62 -11.80
N PRO A 357 -36.80 21.45 -12.73
CA PRO A 357 -38.01 22.27 -12.76
C PRO A 357 -38.79 22.22 -11.43
N GLY A 358 -39.13 23.39 -10.90
CA GLY A 358 -39.89 23.52 -9.66
C GLY A 358 -39.14 23.04 -8.41
N MET A 359 -37.81 23.02 -8.45
CA MET A 359 -36.98 22.72 -7.28
C MET A 359 -37.19 23.74 -6.16
N LEU A 360 -37.31 25.03 -6.49
CA LEU A 360 -37.48 26.11 -5.49
C LEU A 360 -38.95 26.44 -5.19
N ILE A 361 -39.88 25.65 -5.72
CA ILE A 361 -41.33 25.84 -5.56
C ILE A 361 -41.85 24.94 -4.45
N GLN A 362 -42.67 25.50 -3.54
CA GLN A 362 -43.33 24.73 -2.51
C GLN A 362 -44.32 23.70 -3.11
N LYS A 363 -44.08 22.41 -2.89
CA LYS A 363 -44.95 21.30 -3.32
C LYS A 363 -45.73 20.70 -2.14
N LYS A 364 -46.84 20.03 -2.42
CA LYS A 364 -47.69 19.36 -1.41
C LYS A 364 -47.15 17.99 -0.94
N HIS A 365 -46.19 17.43 -1.67
CA HIS A 365 -45.53 16.14 -1.38
C HIS A 365 -44.01 16.30 -1.56
N ASP A 366 -43.23 15.66 -0.68
CA ASP A 366 -41.76 15.69 -0.70
C ASP A 366 -41.21 14.71 -1.74
N GLU A 367 -40.65 15.24 -2.84
CA GLU A 367 -39.94 14.47 -3.89
C GLU A 367 -38.44 14.84 -3.97
N HIS A 368 -37.89 15.47 -2.93
CA HIS A 368 -36.66 16.26 -3.02
C HIS A 368 -35.29 15.60 -2.70
N PRO A 369 -35.14 14.34 -2.24
CA PRO A 369 -33.81 13.84 -1.86
C PRO A 369 -32.77 13.84 -2.99
N THR A 370 -33.15 13.36 -4.18
CA THR A 370 -32.23 13.23 -5.32
C THR A 370 -31.85 14.58 -5.93
N GLN A 371 -32.80 15.53 -5.94
CA GLN A 371 -32.57 16.87 -6.51
C GLN A 371 -31.56 17.68 -5.68
N ILE A 372 -31.58 17.51 -4.36
CA ILE A 372 -30.62 18.16 -3.46
C ILE A 372 -29.24 17.52 -3.62
N ALA A 373 -29.17 16.19 -3.81
CA ALA A 373 -27.91 15.48 -4.04
C ALA A 373 -27.17 15.99 -5.30
N ASP A 374 -27.89 16.38 -6.36
CA ASP A 374 -27.32 16.92 -7.59
C ASP A 374 -26.61 18.28 -7.39
N LEU A 375 -26.94 19.00 -6.33
CA LEU A 375 -26.30 20.28 -5.98
C LEU A 375 -24.92 20.10 -5.32
N CYS A 376 -24.59 18.89 -4.88
CA CYS A 376 -23.35 18.63 -4.15
C CYS A 376 -22.11 19.01 -4.97
N GLY A 377 -21.30 19.91 -4.40
CA GLY A 377 -20.09 20.47 -5.02
C GLY A 377 -20.34 21.44 -6.17
N ARG A 378 -21.59 21.88 -6.42
CA ARG A 378 -21.89 22.95 -7.38
C ARG A 378 -21.72 24.30 -6.68
N ARG A 379 -21.14 25.27 -7.39
CA ARG A 379 -20.96 26.64 -6.89
C ARG A 379 -21.99 27.62 -7.46
N VAL A 380 -22.58 27.30 -8.61
CA VAL A 380 -23.67 28.08 -9.21
C VAL A 380 -24.81 27.17 -9.65
N VAL A 381 -26.03 27.53 -9.29
CA VAL A 381 -27.24 26.84 -9.70
C VAL A 381 -28.20 27.85 -10.30
N PHE A 382 -28.53 27.68 -11.58
CA PHE A 382 -29.52 28.52 -12.25
C PHE A 382 -30.89 27.84 -12.22
N SER A 383 -31.87 28.45 -11.55
CA SER A 383 -33.27 28.04 -11.66
C SER A 383 -34.04 28.97 -12.62
N VAL A 384 -34.94 28.37 -13.41
CA VAL A 384 -35.89 29.09 -14.24
C VAL A 384 -37.28 28.72 -13.73
N GLU A 385 -37.85 29.56 -12.88
CA GLU A 385 -39.21 29.40 -12.36
C GLU A 385 -40.19 30.15 -13.26
N ILE A 386 -41.25 29.47 -13.72
CA ILE A 386 -42.16 29.99 -14.77
C ILE A 386 -43.59 30.28 -14.24
N ASP A 387 -43.91 29.97 -12.98
CA ASP A 387 -45.30 30.02 -12.53
C ASP A 387 -45.59 31.23 -11.64
N GLN A 388 -46.26 32.23 -12.23
CA GLN A 388 -46.84 33.35 -11.48
C GLN A 388 -47.82 32.81 -10.40
N GLY A 389 -47.66 33.26 -9.16
CA GLY A 389 -48.55 32.93 -8.04
C GLY A 389 -48.16 31.73 -7.17
N LYS A 390 -47.05 31.03 -7.48
CA LYS A 390 -46.53 29.97 -6.59
C LYS A 390 -45.57 30.55 -5.54
N LYS A 391 -45.61 29.99 -4.33
CA LYS A 391 -44.74 30.37 -3.22
C LYS A 391 -43.38 29.67 -3.32
N LEU A 392 -42.32 30.40 -3.02
CA LEU A 392 -40.98 29.86 -2.86
C LEU A 392 -40.95 28.89 -1.66
N ALA A 393 -40.23 27.80 -1.77
CA ALA A 393 -39.97 26.90 -0.65
C ALA A 393 -38.93 27.52 0.30
N GLU A 394 -39.36 28.42 1.19
CA GLU A 394 -38.46 29.14 2.11
C GLU A 394 -37.53 28.22 2.93
N ALA A 395 -38.03 27.06 3.35
CA ALA A 395 -37.25 26.07 4.12
C ALA A 395 -36.18 25.34 3.31
N LEU A 396 -36.23 25.38 1.98
CA LEU A 396 -35.19 24.84 1.09
C LEU A 396 -34.15 25.91 0.73
N VAL A 397 -34.57 27.18 0.77
CA VAL A 397 -33.72 28.33 0.41
C VAL A 397 -32.84 28.75 1.59
N LYS A 398 -33.36 28.59 2.81
CA LYS A 398 -32.57 28.60 4.04
C LYS A 398 -31.88 27.27 4.23
#